data_AF-A0A2D6TQ79-F1
#
_entry.id   AF-A0A2D6TQ79-F1
#
_cell.length_a   1.000
_cell.length_b   1.000
_cell.length_c   1.000
_cell.angle_alpha   90.00
_cell.angle_beta   90.00
_cell.angle_gamma   90.00
#
_symmetry.space_group_name_H-M   'P 1'
#
loop_
_entity.id
_entity.type
_entity.pdbx_description
1 polymer ?
#
loop_
_entity_poly.entity_id
_entity_poly.type
_entity_poly.pdbx_seq_one_letter_code
_entity_poly.pdbx_strand_id
1 'polypeptide(L)'
;MYFLKILLCISMLLVVSNTALAAMSIDDAYAAIPKDRVTYDPARSKLDDYHQQYFDALFGLVDGAVVIRVELLDKMQNRKNYDISYYRDFYNIIIDDIASLPAPYDIYQTQNLIIGALRDQWRFFEEWHAAQGYAREGFMNYSSHPAVRQSSMKLIQAYNTYMQKFPRESSYNKKAFYTHLCALDFI
;
A
#
# COMPACT_ATOMS: atom_id res chain seq x y z
N MET A 1 15.27 -54.19 -47.60
CA MET A 1 15.45 -52.99 -48.45
C MET A 1 14.09 -52.52 -48.93
N TYR A 2 13.53 -51.48 -48.32
CA TYR A 2 12.70 -50.47 -49.00
C TYR A 2 12.71 -49.20 -48.13
N PHE A 3 13.00 -48.09 -48.80
CA PHE A 3 13.27 -46.75 -48.29
C PHE A 3 11.98 -46.00 -47.89
N LEU A 4 12.08 -45.20 -46.81
CA LEU A 4 11.69 -43.78 -46.74
C LEU A 4 10.20 -43.36 -46.91
N LYS A 5 9.57 -42.94 -45.80
CA LYS A 5 8.54 -41.87 -45.73
C LYS A 5 8.68 -41.14 -44.38
N ILE A 6 9.32 -39.96 -44.34
CA ILE A 6 8.69 -38.62 -44.14
C ILE A 6 7.89 -38.57 -42.82
N LEU A 7 8.48 -38.15 -41.70
CA LEU A 7 8.61 -36.77 -41.22
C LEU A 7 7.25 -36.10 -40.93
N LEU A 8 6.82 -36.09 -39.65
CA LEU A 8 5.93 -35.05 -39.10
C LEU A 8 5.87 -35.14 -37.57
N CYS A 9 6.29 -34.04 -36.93
CA CYS A 9 5.70 -33.36 -35.76
C CYS A 9 5.21 -34.23 -34.58
N ILE A 10 5.55 -33.97 -33.32
CA ILE A 10 5.37 -32.71 -32.59
C ILE A 10 6.32 -32.77 -31.38
N SER A 11 7.32 -31.90 -31.35
CA SER A 11 8.03 -31.53 -30.13
C SER A 11 7.07 -30.69 -29.27
N MET A 12 6.42 -31.34 -28.31
CA MET A 12 5.58 -30.67 -27.30
C MET A 12 6.52 -30.02 -26.28
N LEU A 13 7.09 -28.88 -26.67
CA LEU A 13 7.68 -27.92 -25.75
C LEU A 13 6.52 -27.37 -24.89
N LEU A 14 6.32 -27.98 -23.73
CA LEU A 14 5.61 -27.36 -22.63
C LEU A 14 6.43 -26.15 -22.20
N VAL A 15 6.22 -25.03 -22.88
CA VAL A 15 6.47 -23.71 -22.30
C VAL A 15 5.44 -23.59 -21.18
N VAL A 16 5.83 -24.03 -19.98
CA VAL A 16 5.14 -23.61 -18.76
C VAL A 16 5.43 -22.12 -18.68
N SER A 17 4.51 -21.33 -19.23
CA SER A 17 4.46 -19.89 -19.05
C SER A 17 4.35 -19.67 -17.55
N ASN A 18 5.49 -19.42 -16.90
CA ASN A 18 5.56 -19.07 -15.51
C ASN A 18 5.05 -17.63 -15.40
N THR A 19 3.73 -17.43 -15.58
CA THR A 19 3.08 -16.17 -15.23
C THR A 19 2.89 -16.18 -13.72
N ALA A 20 4.00 -16.19 -12.98
CA ALA A 20 4.03 -15.47 -11.73
C ALA A 20 3.83 -14.01 -12.14
N LEU A 21 2.59 -13.54 -12.02
CA LEU A 21 2.29 -12.11 -12.06
C LEU A 21 3.26 -11.49 -11.06
N ALA A 22 4.30 -10.79 -11.55
CA ALA A 22 5.26 -10.17 -10.66
C ALA A 22 4.47 -9.22 -9.76
N ALA A 23 4.46 -9.50 -8.45
CA ALA A 23 3.86 -8.60 -7.48
C ALA A 23 4.50 -7.22 -7.67
N MET A 24 3.68 -6.17 -7.66
CA MET A 24 4.17 -4.80 -7.89
C MET A 24 5.28 -4.47 -6.88
N SER A 25 6.40 -3.93 -7.36
CA SER A 25 7.46 -3.49 -6.45
C SER A 25 7.06 -2.19 -5.75
N ILE A 26 7.71 -1.87 -4.62
CA ILE A 26 7.49 -0.59 -3.94
C ILE A 26 7.84 0.57 -4.89
N ASP A 27 8.92 0.46 -5.65
CA ASP A 27 9.33 1.52 -6.56
C ASP A 27 8.32 1.72 -7.70
N ASP A 28 7.74 0.64 -8.24
CA ASP A 28 6.66 0.73 -9.23
C ASP A 28 5.40 1.37 -8.63
N ALA A 29 5.04 1.01 -7.40
CA ALA A 29 3.88 1.58 -6.72
C ALA A 29 4.03 3.08 -6.50
N TYR A 30 5.21 3.55 -6.09
CA TYR A 30 5.50 4.97 -5.93
C TYR A 30 5.61 5.71 -7.27
N ALA A 31 6.12 5.07 -8.31
CA ALA A 31 6.16 5.66 -9.65
C ALA A 31 4.76 5.88 -10.25
N ALA A 32 3.74 5.13 -9.79
CA ALA A 32 2.35 5.31 -10.18
C ALA A 32 1.65 6.48 -9.44
N ILE A 33 2.29 7.07 -8.43
CA ILE A 33 1.76 8.19 -7.64
C ILE A 33 2.46 9.48 -8.10
N PRO A 34 1.77 10.63 -8.21
CA PRO A 34 2.37 11.89 -8.67
C PRO A 34 3.24 12.56 -7.58
N LYS A 35 4.15 11.82 -6.94
CA LYS A 35 5.02 12.30 -5.86
C LYS A 35 6.29 11.46 -5.73
N ASP A 36 7.43 12.14 -5.64
CA ASP A 36 8.72 11.47 -5.40
C ASP A 36 8.74 10.78 -4.03
N ARG A 37 9.16 9.52 -4.01
CA ARG A 37 9.43 8.76 -2.79
C ARG A 37 10.59 9.40 -2.03
N VAL A 38 10.42 9.56 -0.72
CA VAL A 38 11.48 9.97 0.21
C VAL A 38 11.48 8.93 1.31
N THR A 39 12.52 8.11 1.33
CA THR A 39 12.70 7.07 2.35
C THR A 39 13.08 7.71 3.68
N TYR A 40 12.72 7.04 4.77
CA TYR A 40 13.24 7.42 6.09
C TYR A 40 14.73 7.10 6.16
N ASP A 41 15.50 7.97 6.83
CA ASP A 41 16.93 7.78 7.03
C ASP A 41 17.25 7.90 8.53
N PRO A 42 17.48 6.77 9.24
CA PRO A 42 17.82 6.77 10.66
C PRO A 42 19.04 7.64 10.98
N ALA A 43 20.07 7.64 10.11
CA ALA A 43 21.30 8.41 10.33
C ALA A 43 21.08 9.93 10.26
N ARG A 44 19.98 10.37 9.63
CA ARG A 44 19.56 11.78 9.61
C ARG A 44 18.59 12.14 10.74
N SER A 45 18.09 11.16 11.49
CA SER A 45 17.12 11.43 12.55
C SER A 45 17.76 12.20 13.71
N LYS A 46 16.95 13.03 14.37
CA LYS A 46 17.28 13.67 15.64
C LYS A 46 16.63 12.98 16.85
N LEU A 47 15.93 11.88 16.61
CA LEU A 47 15.31 11.06 17.64
C LEU A 47 16.32 10.04 18.18
N ASP A 48 16.00 9.41 19.30
CA ASP A 48 16.80 8.30 19.83
C ASP A 48 16.65 7.03 18.97
N ASP A 49 17.55 6.06 19.20
CA ASP A 49 17.61 4.81 18.43
C ASP A 49 16.30 4.01 18.49
N TYR A 50 15.56 4.11 19.59
CA TYR A 50 14.30 3.39 19.77
C TYR A 50 13.22 3.94 18.83
N HIS A 51 13.07 5.27 18.75
CA HIS A 51 12.19 5.90 17.78
C HIS A 51 12.63 5.65 16.34
N GLN A 52 13.95 5.68 16.07
CA GLN A 52 14.48 5.43 14.74
C GLN A 52 14.11 4.03 14.23
N GLN A 53 14.35 3.00 15.04
CA GLN A 53 13.98 1.62 14.71
C GLN A 53 12.48 1.46 14.51
N TYR A 54 11.67 2.11 15.37
CA TYR A 54 10.22 2.09 15.22
C TYR A 54 9.78 2.70 13.88
N PHE A 55 10.28 3.87 13.50
CA PHE A 55 9.87 4.53 12.25
C PHE A 55 10.36 3.80 11.01
N ASP A 56 11.57 3.25 11.04
CA ASP A 56 12.08 2.41 9.95
C ASP A 56 11.16 1.21 9.69
N ALA A 57 10.77 0.49 10.74
CA ALA A 57 9.84 -0.63 10.64
C ALA A 57 8.42 -0.19 10.20
N LEU A 58 7.90 0.90 10.78
CA LEU A 58 6.59 1.44 10.42
C LEU A 58 6.53 1.80 8.92
N PHE A 59 7.56 2.47 8.40
CA PHE A 59 7.56 2.89 7.00
C PHE A 59 7.72 1.74 6.02
N GLY A 60 8.46 0.68 6.38
CA GLY A 60 8.48 -0.56 5.60
C GLY A 60 7.08 -1.19 5.46
N LEU A 61 6.30 -1.22 6.56
CA LEU A 61 4.92 -1.72 6.54
C LEU A 61 3.97 -0.79 5.75
N VAL A 62 4.14 0.52 5.89
CA VAL A 62 3.38 1.52 5.12
C VAL A 62 3.66 1.39 3.62
N ASP A 63 4.92 1.18 3.21
CA ASP A 63 5.27 0.93 1.81
C ASP A 63 4.54 -0.31 1.25
N GLY A 64 4.44 -1.38 2.04
CA GLY A 64 3.61 -2.54 1.68
C GLY A 64 2.14 -2.19 1.48
N ALA A 65 1.56 -1.35 2.36
CA ALA A 65 0.18 -0.89 2.20
C ALA A 65 -0.01 0.01 0.96
N VAL A 66 0.99 0.83 0.62
CA VAL A 66 0.97 1.63 -0.61
C VAL A 66 0.90 0.73 -1.84
N VAL A 67 1.71 -0.32 -1.91
CA VAL A 67 1.68 -1.31 -3.01
C VAL A 67 0.29 -1.89 -3.18
N ILE A 68 -0.29 -2.41 -2.12
CA ILE A 68 -1.63 -3.04 -2.13
C ILE A 68 -2.70 -2.06 -2.60
N ARG A 69 -2.66 -0.82 -2.09
CA ARG A 69 -3.62 0.22 -2.47
C ARG A 69 -3.51 0.56 -3.96
N VAL A 70 -2.29 0.72 -4.48
CA VAL A 70 -2.06 1.03 -5.90
C VAL A 70 -2.53 -0.14 -6.77
N GLU A 71 -2.24 -1.39 -6.38
CA GLU A 71 -2.76 -2.56 -7.10
C GLU A 71 -4.29 -2.62 -7.12
N LEU A 72 -4.96 -2.34 -5.99
CA LEU A 72 -6.42 -2.34 -5.93
C LEU A 72 -7.05 -1.20 -6.73
N LEU A 73 -6.44 -0.01 -6.73
CA LEU A 73 -6.86 1.10 -7.58
C LEU A 73 -6.69 0.76 -9.07
N ASP A 74 -5.59 0.14 -9.48
CA ASP A 74 -5.39 -0.33 -10.87
C ASP A 74 -6.50 -1.32 -11.27
N LYS A 75 -6.78 -2.32 -10.42
CA LYS A 75 -7.84 -3.30 -10.69
C LYS A 75 -9.22 -2.65 -10.74
N MET A 76 -9.44 -1.62 -9.93
CA MET A 76 -10.67 -0.83 -9.95
C MET A 76 -10.85 -0.08 -11.25
N GLN A 77 -9.85 0.69 -11.64
CA GLN A 77 -9.89 1.51 -12.84
C GLN A 77 -9.99 0.64 -14.10
N ASN A 78 -9.28 -0.49 -14.13
CA ASN A 78 -9.24 -1.40 -15.27
C ASN A 78 -10.30 -2.52 -15.21
N ARG A 79 -11.23 -2.47 -14.24
CA ARG A 79 -12.34 -3.43 -14.05
C ARG A 79 -11.87 -4.90 -14.10
N LYS A 80 -10.69 -5.18 -13.54
CA LYS A 80 -10.12 -6.54 -13.52
C LYS A 80 -10.89 -7.38 -12.50
N ASN A 81 -11.15 -8.64 -12.83
CA ASN A 81 -11.59 -9.62 -11.83
C ASN A 81 -10.38 -10.01 -10.96
N TYR A 82 -10.58 -10.08 -9.65
CA TYR A 82 -9.57 -10.52 -8.72
C TYR A 82 -10.25 -11.09 -7.47
N ASP A 83 -9.50 -11.90 -6.73
CA ASP A 83 -9.94 -12.38 -5.43
C ASP A 83 -9.67 -11.31 -4.38
N ILE A 84 -10.73 -10.67 -3.90
CA ILE A 84 -10.63 -9.65 -2.86
C ILE A 84 -10.16 -10.24 -1.51
N SER A 85 -10.39 -11.53 -1.25
CA SER A 85 -10.00 -12.16 0.02
C SER A 85 -8.49 -12.17 0.22
N TYR A 86 -7.74 -12.38 -0.86
CA TYR A 86 -6.28 -12.23 -0.87
C TYR A 86 -5.86 -10.85 -0.33
N TYR A 87 -6.43 -9.78 -0.87
CA TYR A 87 -6.09 -8.41 -0.48
C TYR A 87 -6.53 -8.05 0.95
N ARG A 88 -7.66 -8.61 1.41
CA ARG A 88 -8.11 -8.48 2.79
C ARG A 88 -7.07 -9.00 3.77
N ASP A 89 -6.56 -10.20 3.49
CA ASP A 89 -5.65 -10.89 4.39
C ASP A 89 -4.31 -10.13 4.48
N PHE A 90 -3.83 -9.55 3.37
CA PHE A 90 -2.68 -8.65 3.39
C PHE A 90 -2.92 -7.37 4.20
N TYR A 91 -4.08 -6.71 4.04
CA TYR A 91 -4.42 -5.54 4.87
C TYR A 91 -4.43 -5.89 6.36
N ASN A 92 -5.02 -7.03 6.73
CA ASN A 92 -5.07 -7.49 8.11
C ASN A 92 -3.67 -7.78 8.65
N ILE A 93 -2.82 -8.48 7.90
CA ILE A 93 -1.43 -8.74 8.29
C ILE A 93 -0.69 -7.43 8.54
N ILE A 94 -0.77 -6.45 7.63
CA ILE A 94 -0.09 -5.16 7.81
C ILE A 94 -0.64 -4.41 9.02
N ILE A 95 -1.96 -4.41 9.21
CA ILE A 95 -2.58 -3.75 10.37
C ILE A 95 -2.10 -4.39 11.67
N ASP A 96 -2.06 -5.72 11.74
CA ASP A 96 -1.64 -6.47 12.91
C ASP A 96 -0.13 -6.32 13.17
N ASP A 97 0.69 -6.28 12.12
CA ASP A 97 2.12 -6.03 12.20
C ASP A 97 2.39 -4.60 12.70
N ILE A 98 1.70 -3.59 12.16
CA ILE A 98 1.80 -2.20 12.64
C ILE A 98 1.37 -2.14 14.10
N ALA A 99 0.28 -2.77 14.49
CA ALA A 99 -0.22 -2.78 15.86
C ALA A 99 0.73 -3.49 16.83
N SER A 100 1.50 -4.47 16.34
CA SER A 100 2.46 -5.24 17.13
C SER A 100 3.84 -4.60 17.23
N LEU A 101 4.10 -3.52 16.47
CA LEU A 101 5.34 -2.75 16.62
C LEU A 101 5.45 -2.23 18.06
N PRO A 102 6.66 -2.27 18.67
CA PRO A 102 6.90 -1.72 20.00
C PRO A 102 6.88 -0.18 19.92
N ALA A 103 5.70 0.42 19.80
CA ALA A 103 5.56 1.85 19.64
C ALA A 103 5.98 2.58 20.93
N PRO A 104 6.80 3.65 20.83
CA PRO A 104 6.97 4.60 21.92
C PRO A 104 5.61 5.16 22.34
N TYR A 105 5.42 5.40 23.64
CA TYR A 105 4.12 5.83 24.20
C TYR A 105 3.55 7.07 23.50
N ASP A 106 4.43 7.98 23.09
CA ASP A 106 4.06 9.22 22.42
C ASP A 106 3.76 9.08 20.92
N ILE A 107 3.93 7.88 20.36
CA ILE A 107 3.57 7.52 18.99
C ILE A 107 2.25 6.78 18.89
N TYR A 108 1.72 6.21 19.98
CA TYR A 108 0.51 5.39 19.94
C TYR A 108 -0.67 6.07 19.24
N GLN A 109 -0.86 7.38 19.43
CA GLN A 109 -1.93 8.09 18.71
C GLN A 109 -1.68 8.09 17.20
N THR A 110 -0.47 8.40 16.75
CA THR A 110 -0.07 8.39 15.34
C THR A 110 -0.23 7.00 14.72
N GLN A 111 0.23 5.95 15.42
CA GLN A 111 0.09 4.55 14.99
C GLN A 111 -1.39 4.17 14.81
N ASN A 112 -2.24 4.49 15.80
CA ASN A 112 -3.67 4.19 15.75
C ASN A 112 -4.39 4.95 14.64
N LEU A 113 -3.97 6.18 14.33
CA LEU A 113 -4.51 6.94 13.21
C LEU A 113 -4.16 6.30 11.87
N ILE A 114 -2.92 5.82 11.69
CA ILE A 114 -2.49 5.09 10.48
C ILE A 114 -3.27 3.78 10.34
N ILE A 115 -3.38 2.98 11.41
CA ILE A 115 -4.19 1.75 11.41
C ILE A 115 -5.65 2.06 11.06
N GLY A 116 -6.23 3.10 11.67
CA GLY A 116 -7.59 3.53 11.38
C GLY A 116 -7.79 3.95 9.92
N ALA A 117 -6.79 4.61 9.32
CA ALA A 117 -6.81 4.96 7.91
C ALA A 117 -6.81 3.70 7.04
N LEU A 118 -5.92 2.73 7.30
CA LEU A 118 -5.86 1.47 6.54
C LEU A 118 -7.18 0.69 6.61
N ARG A 119 -7.84 0.66 7.78
CA ARG A 119 -9.17 0.05 7.94
C ARG A 119 -10.23 0.75 7.09
N ASP A 120 -10.20 2.07 7.02
CA ASP A 120 -11.13 2.84 6.17
C ASP A 120 -10.87 2.60 4.67
N GLN A 121 -9.61 2.49 4.26
CA GLN A 121 -9.25 2.14 2.88
C GLN A 121 -9.75 0.75 2.51
N TRP A 122 -9.56 -0.23 3.40
CA TRP A 122 -10.08 -1.57 3.20
C TRP A 122 -11.60 -1.58 3.04
N ARG A 123 -12.31 -0.89 3.94
CA ARG A 123 -13.77 -0.75 3.85
C ARG A 123 -14.20 -0.18 2.49
N PHE A 124 -13.51 0.83 1.97
CA PHE A 124 -13.79 1.37 0.64
C PHE A 124 -13.68 0.30 -0.46
N PHE A 125 -12.59 -0.49 -0.47
CA PHE A 125 -12.40 -1.51 -1.50
C PHE A 125 -13.39 -2.66 -1.38
N GLU A 126 -13.76 -3.06 -0.16
CA GLU A 126 -14.78 -4.07 0.10
C GLU A 126 -16.15 -3.62 -0.42
N GLU A 127 -16.56 -2.39 -0.10
CA GLU A 127 -17.81 -1.80 -0.59
C GLU A 127 -17.83 -1.67 -2.13
N TRP A 128 -16.71 -1.24 -2.72
CA TRP A 128 -16.57 -1.16 -4.18
C TRP A 128 -16.73 -2.53 -4.85
N HIS A 129 -16.08 -3.56 -4.31
CA HIS A 129 -16.13 -4.91 -4.88
C HIS A 129 -17.51 -5.55 -4.74
N ALA A 130 -18.23 -5.28 -3.64
CA ALA A 130 -19.59 -5.75 -3.43
C ALA A 130 -20.62 -5.03 -4.33
N ALA A 131 -20.33 -3.81 -4.77
CA ALA A 131 -21.23 -3.02 -5.60
C ALA A 131 -21.40 -3.61 -7.02
N GLN A 132 -22.61 -3.46 -7.57
CA GLN A 132 -22.95 -3.89 -8.94
C GLN A 132 -23.61 -2.75 -9.74
N GLY A 133 -23.52 -2.84 -11.07
CA GLY A 133 -24.15 -1.86 -11.98
C GLY A 133 -23.74 -0.42 -11.69
N TYR A 134 -24.70 0.51 -11.76
CA TYR A 134 -24.49 1.95 -11.51
C TYR A 134 -23.93 2.27 -10.11
N ALA A 135 -24.24 1.46 -9.10
CA ALA A 135 -23.69 1.67 -7.75
C ALA A 135 -22.16 1.56 -7.77
N ARG A 136 -21.61 0.63 -8.55
CA ARG A 136 -20.15 0.44 -8.71
C ARG A 136 -19.50 1.60 -9.46
N GLU A 137 -20.20 2.22 -10.39
CA GLU A 137 -19.69 3.39 -11.14
C GLU A 137 -19.52 4.62 -10.23
N GLY A 138 -20.36 4.75 -9.19
CA GLY A 138 -20.24 5.81 -8.18
C GLY A 138 -18.91 5.82 -7.43
N PHE A 139 -18.22 4.68 -7.35
CA PHE A 139 -16.90 4.57 -6.68
C PHE A 139 -15.75 5.16 -7.51
N MET A 140 -15.96 5.44 -8.80
CA MET A 140 -14.92 6.05 -9.63
C MET A 140 -14.55 7.47 -9.16
N ASN A 141 -15.47 8.16 -8.48
CA ASN A 141 -15.19 9.39 -7.76
C ASN A 141 -14.85 9.11 -6.28
N TYR A 142 -13.85 8.28 -6.05
CA TYR A 142 -13.50 7.76 -4.73
C TYR A 142 -13.15 8.86 -3.71
N SER A 143 -12.66 10.04 -4.13
CA SER A 143 -12.37 11.17 -3.24
C SER A 143 -13.60 11.72 -2.50
N SER A 144 -14.79 11.47 -3.04
CA SER A 144 -16.07 11.81 -2.41
C SER A 144 -16.57 10.75 -1.43
N HIS A 145 -15.99 9.55 -1.46
CA HIS A 145 -16.44 8.43 -0.66
C HIS A 145 -16.20 8.66 0.84
N PRO A 146 -17.17 8.41 1.73
CA PRO A 146 -17.02 8.65 3.17
C PRO A 146 -15.81 7.96 3.78
N ALA A 147 -15.57 6.70 3.42
CA ALA A 147 -14.43 5.93 3.92
C ALA A 147 -13.08 6.53 3.47
N VAL A 148 -12.98 6.96 2.20
CA VAL A 148 -11.77 7.62 1.68
C VAL A 148 -11.50 8.94 2.40
N ARG A 149 -12.53 9.75 2.61
CA ARG A 149 -12.40 11.02 3.37
C ARG A 149 -11.98 10.78 4.82
N GLN A 150 -12.54 9.77 5.47
CA GLN A 150 -12.16 9.41 6.83
C GLN A 150 -10.71 8.91 6.90
N SER A 151 -10.26 8.12 5.93
CA SER A 151 -8.85 7.73 5.78
C SER A 151 -7.95 8.96 5.67
N SER A 152 -8.21 9.86 4.71
CA SER A 152 -7.42 11.08 4.51
C SER A 152 -7.36 11.95 5.76
N MET A 153 -8.50 12.17 6.44
CA MET A 153 -8.53 12.91 7.70
C MET A 153 -7.63 12.30 8.78
N LYS A 154 -7.61 10.97 8.91
CA LYS A 154 -6.74 10.28 9.88
C LYS A 154 -5.26 10.42 9.52
N LEU A 155 -4.91 10.33 8.24
CA LEU A 155 -3.53 10.53 7.77
C LEU A 155 -3.05 11.97 8.02
N ILE A 156 -3.90 12.97 7.76
CA ILE A 156 -3.62 14.37 8.08
C ILE A 156 -3.43 14.56 9.59
N GLN A 157 -4.28 13.96 10.42
CA GLN A 157 -4.14 14.00 11.87
C GLN A 157 -2.83 13.33 12.33
N ALA A 158 -2.47 12.17 11.76
CA ALA A 158 -1.24 11.48 12.07
C ALA A 158 0.00 12.36 11.76
N TYR A 159 0.00 13.02 10.61
CA TYR A 159 1.02 14.01 10.25
C TYR A 159 1.12 15.14 11.27
N ASN A 160 -0.02 15.75 11.62
CA ASN A 160 -0.04 16.88 12.55
C ASN A 160 0.43 16.47 13.95
N THR A 161 -0.01 15.32 14.46
CA THR A 161 0.43 14.76 15.75
C THR A 161 1.94 14.52 15.74
N TYR A 162 2.48 13.92 14.68
CA TYR A 162 3.92 13.70 14.55
C TYR A 162 4.72 15.01 14.50
N MET A 163 4.29 16.01 13.72
CA MET A 163 4.94 17.32 13.65
C MET A 163 4.96 18.06 14.99
N GLN A 164 3.85 17.98 15.74
CA GLN A 164 3.74 18.57 17.07
C GLN A 164 4.66 17.87 18.08
N LYS A 165 4.74 16.55 18.00
CA LYS A 165 5.51 15.75 18.95
C LYS A 165 7.02 15.81 18.71
N PHE A 166 7.45 15.87 17.44
CA PHE A 166 8.86 15.88 17.06
C PHE A 166 9.24 17.15 16.27
N PRO A 167 9.10 18.34 16.87
CA PRO A 167 9.40 19.59 16.19
C PRO A 167 10.88 19.72 15.83
N ARG A 168 11.77 18.97 16.50
CA ARG A 168 13.23 18.97 16.27
C ARG A 168 13.73 17.88 15.32
N GLU A 169 12.84 17.03 14.79
CA GLU A 169 13.25 16.06 13.76
C GLU A 169 13.82 16.77 12.52
N SER A 170 14.73 16.10 11.82
CA SER A 170 15.32 16.60 10.59
C SER A 170 14.26 16.89 9.53
N SER A 171 14.49 17.95 8.75
CA SER A 171 13.61 18.31 7.63
C SER A 171 13.46 17.16 6.62
N TYR A 172 14.51 16.36 6.45
CA TYR A 172 14.50 15.17 5.60
C TYR A 172 13.50 14.12 6.11
N ASN A 173 13.59 13.71 7.38
CA ASN A 173 12.68 12.68 7.91
C ASN A 173 11.25 13.18 8.11
N LYS A 174 11.06 14.48 8.36
CA LYS A 174 9.72 15.10 8.28
C LYS A 174 9.13 14.99 6.88
N LYS A 175 9.95 15.22 5.84
CA LYS A 175 9.54 15.02 4.44
C LYS A 175 9.26 13.54 4.16
N ALA A 176 10.08 12.62 4.65
CA ALA A 176 9.83 11.18 4.54
C ALA A 176 8.47 10.80 5.14
N PHE A 177 8.19 11.23 6.37
CA PHE A 177 6.90 10.98 7.03
C PHE A 177 5.72 11.53 6.20
N TYR A 178 5.83 12.77 5.73
CA TYR A 178 4.83 13.37 4.84
C TYR A 178 4.66 12.59 3.52
N THR A 179 5.74 12.10 2.92
CA THR A 179 5.69 11.35 1.68
C THR A 179 4.98 10.01 1.85
N HIS A 180 5.30 9.22 2.87
CA HIS A 180 4.62 7.95 3.13
C HIS A 180 3.12 8.14 3.40
N LEU A 181 2.73 9.15 4.19
CA LEU A 181 1.32 9.39 4.45
C LEU A 181 0.55 9.87 3.21
N CYS A 182 1.13 10.74 2.40
CA CYS A 182 0.50 11.10 1.11
C CYS A 182 0.46 9.93 0.13
N ALA A 183 1.45 9.04 0.16
CA ALA A 183 1.44 7.84 -0.66
C ALA A 183 0.32 6.88 -0.25
N LEU A 184 -0.14 6.91 1.02
CA LEU A 184 -1.36 6.23 1.45
C LEU A 184 -2.64 7.01 1.10
N ASP A 185 -2.58 8.34 1.03
CA ASP A 185 -3.76 9.17 0.81
C ASP A 185 -4.28 9.08 -0.63
N PHE A 186 -5.60 8.86 -0.76
CA PHE A 186 -6.29 8.80 -2.04
C PHE A 186 -6.47 10.19 -2.65
N ILE A 187 -6.34 11.26 -1.84
CA ILE A 187 -6.65 12.65 -2.19
C ILE A 187 -5.37 13.45 -2.42
#